data_AF-A0A536DHU5-F1
#
_entry.id   AF-A0A536DHU5-F1
#
_cell.length_a   1.000
_cell.length_b   1.000
_cell.length_c   1.000
_cell.angle_alpha   90.00
_cell.angle_beta   90.00
_cell.angle_gamma   90.00
#
_symmetry.space_group_name_H-M   'P 1'
#
loop_
_entity.id
_entity.type
_entity.pdbx_description
1 polymer ?
#
loop_
_entity_poly.entity_id
_entity_poly.type
_entity_poly.pdbx_seq_one_letter_code
_entity_poly.pdbx_strand_id
1 'polypeptide(L)'
;MNPMPDRRKLYAHYEKQLTPFSTSLVAEFIRSADAIGDAVSDEELEAWAEDGLELARQSWRSWEAAGEYFRVAPQMLPMLGWEGFSRWAKYGRDLAEMSSALAAAYFRASPATLPSITFVRLGDWVNLGRLLYKGTWRSASLAVQFFEGSPTFFARMTLEEGRVLVRFVDALCDRSYDLASHCLSIAPHVLEPLGGEDRGAFLQFAEALASTGWADARSYLEKGPALLAHVHSPQRGRFLALARELARREGRQAFSFFAEAARALGQIDPESHGLLLSLSEELVNRSPLSAMEFLKTAATVLERIPIEEIGLWHKEGSNLLELSIEGGEAYFRLESSKGEEVLESLSSRVDLSRVSDILRMYCKALTGYEVAVHSAEALAEKGIGWVETEAPSTEGTAIFLPPWVEEFHDKDANFHVYKVYGTHQAGHLEFGTFDFEFERAGRVFENRRAGLEQGTGNREQGTENKDEGREGNELGLDVLELAEAPPGRVPLTDMERFFDLFADRRLASDLFAIVEDARIDVLISKEYAGIRRPYAERQQWELERRRPPEQMPLRQAFVENLVRTSLDGIDRIVWPSSLLPLMQDAVGVIETLR
;
A
#
# COMPACT_ATOMS: atom_id res chain seq x y z
N MET A 1 -25.73 67.41 4.03
CA MET A 1 -24.76 68.52 3.97
C MET A 1 -24.21 68.50 2.54
N ASN A 2 -24.39 69.59 1.76
CA ASN A 2 -23.99 69.66 0.34
C ASN A 2 -22.47 69.45 0.20
N PRO A 3 -21.96 68.63 -0.74
CA PRO A 3 -20.53 68.58 -1.01
C PRO A 3 -20.09 69.92 -1.62
N MET A 4 -18.95 70.43 -1.13
CA MET A 4 -18.40 71.76 -1.43
C MET A 4 -18.21 72.01 -2.96
N PRO A 5 -18.26 73.27 -3.42
CA PRO A 5 -18.09 73.66 -4.83
C PRO A 5 -16.71 73.33 -5.45
N ASP A 6 -15.73 72.87 -4.66
CA ASP A 6 -14.38 72.53 -5.13
C ASP A 6 -14.29 71.12 -5.73
N ARG A 7 -14.94 70.11 -5.10
CA ARG A 7 -14.93 68.72 -5.59
C ARG A 7 -15.59 68.56 -6.97
N ARG A 8 -16.65 69.32 -7.24
CA ARG A 8 -17.26 69.34 -8.58
C ARG A 8 -16.32 69.88 -9.66
N LYS A 9 -15.45 70.84 -9.31
CA LYS A 9 -14.43 71.35 -10.24
C LYS A 9 -13.33 70.32 -10.45
N LEU A 10 -12.90 69.64 -9.38
CA LEU A 10 -11.95 68.53 -9.44
C LEU A 10 -12.47 67.42 -10.38
N TYR A 11 -13.71 66.98 -10.21
CA TYR A 11 -14.30 65.92 -11.04
C TYR A 11 -14.37 66.33 -12.52
N ALA A 12 -14.86 67.53 -12.81
CA ALA A 12 -14.92 68.05 -14.17
C ALA A 12 -13.52 68.21 -14.80
N HIS A 13 -12.50 68.54 -13.99
CA HIS A 13 -11.12 68.64 -14.44
C HIS A 13 -10.57 67.27 -14.88
N TYR A 14 -10.67 66.24 -14.03
CA TYR A 14 -10.18 64.90 -14.34
C TYR A 14 -11.04 64.18 -15.38
N GLU A 15 -12.35 64.37 -15.40
CA GLU A 15 -13.23 63.89 -16.47
C GLU A 15 -12.76 64.35 -17.85
N LYS A 16 -12.47 65.65 -17.99
CA LYS A 16 -11.94 66.22 -19.24
C LYS A 16 -10.59 65.61 -19.63
N GLN A 17 -9.73 65.32 -18.65
CA GLN A 17 -8.41 64.75 -18.89
C GLN A 17 -8.44 63.24 -19.19
N LEU A 18 -9.42 62.50 -18.67
CA LEU A 18 -9.57 61.06 -18.88
C LEU A 18 -10.37 60.73 -20.16
N THR A 19 -11.21 61.66 -20.63
CA THR A 19 -12.04 61.52 -21.84
C THR A 19 -11.26 61.07 -23.09
N PRO A 20 -10.04 61.57 -23.39
CA PRO A 20 -9.26 61.13 -24.55
C PRO A 20 -8.86 59.65 -24.56
N PHE A 21 -8.88 58.98 -23.40
CA PHE A 21 -8.48 57.57 -23.29
C PHE A 21 -9.64 56.61 -23.50
N SER A 22 -10.74 56.78 -22.76
CA SER A 22 -11.95 55.97 -22.90
C SER A 22 -13.13 56.57 -22.11
N THR A 23 -14.34 56.48 -22.66
CA THR A 23 -15.58 56.82 -21.94
C THR A 23 -15.87 55.86 -20.78
N SER A 24 -15.44 54.60 -20.87
CA SER A 24 -15.60 53.64 -19.77
C SER A 24 -14.71 53.99 -18.58
N LEU A 25 -13.50 54.52 -18.83
CA LEU A 25 -12.59 54.96 -17.79
C LEU A 25 -13.16 56.15 -17.00
N VAL A 26 -13.70 57.14 -17.71
CA VAL A 26 -14.40 58.28 -17.10
C VAL A 26 -15.56 57.80 -16.22
N ALA A 27 -16.34 56.84 -16.70
CA ALA A 27 -17.46 56.31 -15.92
C ALA A 27 -17.02 55.55 -14.66
N GLU A 28 -15.91 54.79 -14.71
CA GLU A 28 -15.31 54.16 -13.51
C GLU A 28 -14.78 55.20 -12.52
N PHE A 29 -14.10 56.24 -13.01
CA PHE A 29 -13.61 57.35 -12.19
C PHE A 29 -14.76 58.03 -11.44
N ILE A 30 -15.81 58.47 -12.14
CA ILE A 30 -16.94 59.18 -11.50
C ILE A 30 -17.61 58.30 -10.44
N ARG A 31 -17.93 57.04 -10.78
CA ARG A 31 -18.54 56.10 -9.83
C ARG A 31 -17.70 55.90 -8.58
N SER A 32 -16.39 55.78 -8.75
CA SER A 32 -15.47 55.51 -7.64
C SER A 32 -15.22 56.77 -6.82
N ALA A 33 -15.14 57.93 -7.46
CA ALA A 33 -15.01 59.24 -6.81
C ALA A 33 -16.21 59.54 -5.91
N ASP A 34 -17.43 59.26 -6.40
CA ASP A 34 -18.66 59.38 -5.61
C ASP A 34 -18.66 58.42 -4.40
N ALA A 35 -18.08 57.23 -4.54
CA ALA A 35 -18.05 56.22 -3.47
C ALA A 35 -17.00 56.50 -2.38
N ILE A 36 -15.83 57.05 -2.75
CA ILE A 36 -14.74 57.32 -1.79
C ILE A 36 -14.72 58.77 -1.29
N GLY A 37 -15.41 59.69 -1.96
CA GLY A 37 -15.26 61.13 -1.71
C GLY A 37 -15.48 61.54 -0.25
N ASP A 38 -16.43 60.93 0.45
CA ASP A 38 -16.69 61.24 1.86
C ASP A 38 -15.70 60.57 2.84
N ALA A 39 -14.92 59.59 2.37
CA ALA A 39 -13.96 58.83 3.16
C ALA A 39 -12.53 59.40 3.12
N VAL A 40 -12.25 60.35 2.21
CA VAL A 40 -10.92 60.96 2.01
C VAL A 40 -10.97 62.49 2.05
N SER A 41 -9.83 63.10 2.34
CA SER A 41 -9.64 64.55 2.21
C SER A 41 -9.62 64.97 0.73
N ASP A 42 -9.74 66.28 0.47
CA ASP A 42 -9.70 66.81 -0.89
C ASP A 42 -8.31 66.61 -1.54
N GLU A 43 -7.24 66.72 -0.76
CA GLU A 43 -5.85 66.48 -1.19
C GLU A 43 -5.63 65.00 -1.53
N GLU A 44 -6.21 64.09 -0.73
CA GLU A 44 -6.16 62.65 -0.97
C GLU A 44 -6.99 62.27 -2.22
N LEU A 45 -8.16 62.88 -2.39
CA LEU A 45 -9.00 62.66 -3.57
C LEU A 45 -8.32 63.14 -4.87
N GLU A 46 -7.62 64.29 -4.81
CA GLU A 46 -6.81 64.79 -5.92
C GLU A 46 -5.62 63.86 -6.21
N ALA A 47 -4.89 63.41 -5.19
CA ALA A 47 -3.78 62.47 -5.35
C ALA A 47 -4.22 61.12 -5.95
N TRP A 48 -5.38 60.59 -5.54
CA TRP A 48 -5.98 59.39 -6.14
C TRP A 48 -6.36 59.59 -7.61
N ALA A 49 -6.95 60.74 -7.94
CA ALA A 49 -7.34 61.06 -9.31
C ALA A 49 -6.11 61.24 -10.22
N GLU A 50 -5.06 61.90 -9.72
CA GLU A 50 -3.79 62.06 -10.42
C GLU A 50 -3.09 60.71 -10.64
N ASP A 51 -3.02 59.85 -9.62
CA ASP A 51 -2.44 58.50 -9.74
C ASP A 51 -3.10 57.70 -10.87
N GLY A 52 -4.43 57.75 -10.99
CA GLY A 52 -5.16 57.07 -12.07
C GLY A 52 -4.98 57.73 -13.44
N LEU A 53 -4.82 59.05 -13.50
CA LEU A 53 -4.50 59.77 -14.73
C LEU A 53 -3.08 59.47 -15.22
N GLU A 54 -2.10 59.42 -14.31
CA GLU A 54 -0.73 59.01 -14.60
C GLU A 54 -0.70 57.59 -15.16
N LEU A 55 -1.41 56.64 -14.52
CA LEU A 55 -1.56 55.27 -15.02
C LEU A 55 -2.09 55.23 -16.46
N ALA A 56 -3.10 56.03 -16.78
CA ALA A 56 -3.68 56.08 -18.12
C ALA A 56 -2.75 56.68 -19.19
N ARG A 57 -1.78 57.52 -18.77
CA ARG A 57 -0.82 58.20 -19.66
C ARG A 57 0.41 57.36 -20.01
N GLN A 58 0.74 56.33 -19.22
CA GLN A 58 2.04 55.66 -19.32
C GLN A 58 2.29 54.96 -20.67
N SER A 59 1.31 54.25 -21.22
CA SER A 59 1.50 53.51 -22.48
C SER A 59 0.21 53.27 -23.28
N TRP A 60 0.35 52.81 -24.52
CA TRP A 60 -0.80 52.43 -25.37
C TRP A 60 -1.62 51.32 -24.67
N ARG A 61 -2.92 51.57 -24.45
CA ARG A 61 -3.86 50.74 -23.65
C ARG A 61 -3.63 50.68 -22.12
N SER A 62 -2.74 51.50 -21.55
CA SER A 62 -2.58 51.61 -20.08
C SER A 62 -3.82 52.08 -19.33
N TRP A 63 -4.77 52.70 -20.03
CA TRP A 63 -6.07 53.10 -19.50
C TRP A 63 -6.89 51.93 -18.93
N GLU A 64 -6.67 50.69 -19.35
CA GLU A 64 -7.33 49.51 -18.75
C GLU A 64 -6.87 49.30 -17.30
N ALA A 65 -5.57 49.49 -17.01
CA ALA A 65 -5.04 49.40 -15.66
C ALA A 65 -5.54 50.54 -14.77
N ALA A 66 -5.62 51.76 -15.31
CA ALA A 66 -6.26 52.90 -14.63
C ALA A 66 -7.75 52.63 -14.32
N GLY A 67 -8.45 51.96 -15.23
CA GLY A 67 -9.85 51.56 -15.04
C GLY A 67 -10.01 50.57 -13.90
N GLU A 68 -9.15 49.55 -13.82
CA GLU A 68 -9.13 48.60 -12.69
C GLU A 68 -8.78 49.29 -11.37
N TYR A 69 -7.77 50.19 -11.37
CA TYR A 69 -7.38 50.98 -10.20
C TYR A 69 -8.56 51.77 -9.61
N PHE A 70 -9.28 52.52 -10.46
CA PHE A 70 -10.46 53.26 -10.01
C PHE A 70 -11.54 52.31 -9.49
N ARG A 71 -11.88 51.28 -10.28
CA ARG A 71 -12.95 50.33 -9.94
C ARG A 71 -12.79 49.69 -8.56
N VAL A 72 -11.58 49.28 -8.21
CA VAL A 72 -11.34 48.58 -6.93
C VAL A 72 -11.03 49.53 -5.77
N ALA A 73 -10.76 50.82 -6.04
CA ALA A 73 -10.41 51.79 -5.01
C ALA A 73 -11.42 51.89 -3.85
N PRO A 74 -12.75 51.87 -4.08
CA PRO A 74 -13.73 51.89 -2.99
C PRO A 74 -13.67 50.68 -2.04
N GLN A 75 -13.18 49.54 -2.51
CA GLN A 75 -12.99 48.34 -1.68
C GLN A 75 -11.63 48.35 -0.97
N MET A 76 -10.60 48.83 -1.67
CA MET A 76 -9.22 48.82 -1.18
C MET A 76 -8.96 49.88 -0.12
N LEU A 77 -9.51 51.07 -0.29
CA LEU A 77 -9.25 52.21 0.59
C LEU A 77 -9.69 51.94 2.05
N PRO A 78 -10.91 51.43 2.34
CA PRO A 78 -11.28 51.08 3.71
C PRO A 78 -10.44 49.94 4.29
N MET A 79 -9.98 49.01 3.45
CA MET A 79 -9.19 47.84 3.88
C MET A 79 -7.75 48.21 4.27
N LEU A 80 -7.16 49.21 3.61
CA LEU A 80 -5.75 49.56 3.77
C LEU A 80 -5.50 50.86 4.56
N GLY A 81 -6.51 51.74 4.65
CA GLY A 81 -6.30 53.14 5.01
C GLY A 81 -5.49 53.90 3.96
N TRP A 82 -5.39 55.22 4.08
CA TRP A 82 -4.76 56.05 3.04
C TRP A 82 -3.28 55.72 2.81
N GLU A 83 -2.48 55.59 3.87
CA GLU A 83 -1.04 55.29 3.74
C GLU A 83 -0.80 53.92 3.07
N GLY A 84 -1.64 52.92 3.38
CA GLY A 84 -1.56 51.61 2.76
C GLY A 84 -2.03 51.63 1.30
N PHE A 85 -3.10 52.38 1.05
CA PHE A 85 -3.64 52.62 -0.28
C PHE A 85 -2.63 53.31 -1.21
N SER A 86 -1.92 54.35 -0.75
CA SER A 86 -0.87 55.02 -1.54
C SER A 86 0.27 54.06 -1.88
N ARG A 87 0.67 53.18 -0.95
CA ARG A 87 1.69 52.15 -1.22
C ARG A 87 1.20 51.13 -2.25
N TRP A 88 -0.05 50.69 -2.15
CA TRP A 88 -0.70 49.81 -3.13
C TRP A 88 -0.78 50.45 -4.53
N ALA A 89 -1.19 51.72 -4.60
CA ALA A 89 -1.23 52.48 -5.85
C ALA A 89 0.17 52.60 -6.48
N LYS A 90 1.20 52.89 -5.66
CA LYS A 90 2.59 52.97 -6.12
C LYS A 90 3.07 51.66 -6.73
N TYR A 91 2.86 50.52 -6.09
CA TYR A 91 3.26 49.22 -6.66
C TYR A 91 2.59 48.94 -8.00
N GLY A 92 1.31 49.32 -8.15
CA GLY A 92 0.61 49.21 -9.42
C GLY A 92 1.16 50.13 -10.51
N ARG A 93 1.56 51.36 -10.17
CA ARG A 93 2.29 52.25 -11.11
C ARG A 93 3.63 51.67 -11.54
N ASP A 94 4.41 51.20 -10.57
CA ASP A 94 5.70 50.57 -10.84
C ASP A 94 5.54 49.30 -11.71
N LEU A 95 4.40 48.60 -11.65
CA LEU A 95 4.09 47.46 -12.51
C LEU A 95 3.63 47.91 -13.91
N ALA A 96 2.88 49.01 -14.00
CA ALA A 96 2.38 49.56 -15.25
C ALA A 96 3.52 50.05 -16.16
N GLU A 97 4.61 50.55 -15.57
CA GLU A 97 5.86 50.88 -16.27
C GLU A 97 6.48 49.66 -16.96
N MET A 98 6.34 48.47 -16.35
CA MET A 98 6.83 47.22 -16.92
C MET A 98 5.85 46.67 -17.97
N SER A 99 4.56 46.65 -17.63
CA SER A 99 3.46 46.19 -18.48
C SER A 99 2.11 46.62 -17.91
N SER A 100 1.31 47.31 -18.72
CA SER A 100 -0.06 47.72 -18.35
C SER A 100 -0.96 46.53 -18.00
N ALA A 101 -0.80 45.38 -18.67
CA ALA A 101 -1.57 44.18 -18.38
C ALA A 101 -1.28 43.62 -16.98
N LEU A 102 -0.03 43.68 -16.51
CA LEU A 102 0.37 43.24 -15.17
C LEU A 102 -0.29 44.12 -14.11
N ALA A 103 -0.25 45.44 -14.28
CA ALA A 103 -0.88 46.38 -13.37
C ALA A 103 -2.39 46.18 -13.30
N ALA A 104 -3.06 45.99 -14.45
CA ALA A 104 -4.49 45.71 -14.49
C ALA A 104 -4.84 44.42 -13.73
N ALA A 105 -4.09 43.33 -13.94
CA ALA A 105 -4.27 42.07 -13.24
C ALA A 105 -4.02 42.19 -11.71
N TYR A 106 -2.95 42.90 -11.33
CA TYR A 106 -2.62 43.20 -9.93
C TYR A 106 -3.76 43.96 -9.23
N PHE A 107 -4.25 45.05 -9.83
CA PHE A 107 -5.33 45.83 -9.25
C PHE A 107 -6.62 45.01 -9.13
N ARG A 108 -6.99 44.28 -10.19
CA ARG A 108 -8.17 43.40 -10.20
C ARG A 108 -8.12 42.33 -9.11
N ALA A 109 -6.96 41.70 -8.91
CA ALA A 109 -6.79 40.60 -7.95
C ALA A 109 -6.59 41.06 -6.51
N SER A 110 -6.23 42.34 -6.29
CA SER A 110 -5.86 42.87 -4.97
C SER A 110 -6.97 42.71 -3.90
N PRO A 111 -8.25 43.07 -4.14
CA PRO A 111 -9.29 42.99 -3.12
C PRO A 111 -9.51 41.57 -2.58
N ALA A 112 -9.36 40.56 -3.44
CA ALA A 112 -9.56 39.16 -3.07
C ALA A 112 -8.27 38.48 -2.55
N THR A 113 -7.09 39.01 -2.87
CA THR A 113 -5.80 38.43 -2.46
C THR A 113 -5.31 38.98 -1.11
N LEU A 114 -5.39 40.30 -0.91
CA LEU A 114 -4.82 40.96 0.27
C LEU A 114 -5.37 40.48 1.61
N PRO A 115 -6.66 40.11 1.74
CA PRO A 115 -7.16 39.53 2.99
C PRO A 115 -6.41 38.25 3.39
N SER A 116 -5.94 37.45 2.43
CA SER A 116 -5.26 36.18 2.69
C SER A 116 -3.77 36.34 2.99
N ILE A 117 -3.08 37.30 2.36
CA ILE A 117 -1.63 37.48 2.53
C ILE A 117 -1.25 38.58 3.53
N THR A 118 -2.21 39.41 3.94
CA THR A 118 -2.06 40.66 4.72
C THR A 118 -1.32 41.77 3.99
N PHE A 119 -1.63 43.03 4.35
CA PHE A 119 -1.03 44.21 3.73
C PHE A 119 0.49 44.33 3.96
N VAL A 120 1.01 43.87 5.10
CA VAL A 120 2.46 43.91 5.41
C VAL A 120 3.27 43.17 4.35
N ARG A 121 2.68 42.13 3.74
CA ARG A 121 3.32 41.30 2.72
C ARG A 121 2.97 41.69 1.29
N LEU A 122 2.37 42.86 1.08
CA LEU A 122 2.01 43.35 -0.25
C LEU A 122 3.22 43.41 -1.18
N GLY A 123 4.35 43.92 -0.70
CA GLY A 123 5.58 44.01 -1.49
C GLY A 123 6.13 42.64 -1.90
N ASP A 124 6.05 41.65 -1.01
CA ASP A 124 6.44 40.27 -1.32
C ASP A 124 5.60 39.70 -2.47
N TRP A 125 4.28 39.86 -2.42
CA TRP A 125 3.38 39.38 -3.47
C TRP A 125 3.63 40.07 -4.82
N VAL A 126 3.84 41.38 -4.82
CA VAL A 126 4.21 42.14 -6.03
C VAL A 126 5.53 41.63 -6.60
N ASN A 127 6.52 41.37 -5.75
CA ASN A 127 7.82 40.84 -6.17
C ASN A 127 7.71 39.45 -6.78
N LEU A 128 6.82 38.58 -6.28
CA LEU A 128 6.57 37.27 -6.90
C LEU A 128 6.10 37.38 -8.35
N GLY A 129 5.14 38.27 -8.63
CA GLY A 129 4.68 38.51 -10.00
C GLY A 129 5.77 39.14 -10.88
N ARG A 130 6.60 40.04 -10.32
CA ARG A 130 7.74 40.63 -11.03
C ARG A 130 8.79 39.60 -11.44
N LEU A 131 9.07 38.61 -10.59
CA LEU A 131 10.06 37.58 -10.88
C LEU A 131 9.72 36.78 -12.14
N LEU A 132 8.42 36.55 -12.41
CA LEU A 132 7.95 35.84 -13.60
C LEU A 132 8.01 36.68 -14.88
N TYR A 133 8.13 38.01 -14.77
CA TYR A 133 8.21 38.89 -15.93
C TYR A 133 9.67 39.12 -16.37
N LYS A 134 9.98 38.75 -17.61
CA LYS A 134 11.32 38.87 -18.22
C LYS A 134 11.33 39.78 -19.45
N GLY A 135 10.36 40.69 -19.57
CA GLY A 135 10.30 41.65 -20.69
C GLY A 135 9.69 41.13 -21.99
N THR A 136 9.13 39.91 -22.01
CA THR A 136 8.49 39.32 -23.19
C THR A 136 6.99 39.18 -23.01
N TRP A 137 6.22 39.15 -24.11
CA TRP A 137 4.76 38.95 -24.04
C TRP A 137 4.37 37.61 -23.39
N ARG A 138 5.16 36.54 -23.56
CA ARG A 138 4.93 35.23 -22.91
C ARG A 138 5.12 35.34 -21.39
N SER A 139 6.21 35.97 -20.95
CA SER A 139 6.46 36.22 -19.53
C SER A 139 5.43 37.17 -18.91
N ALA A 140 4.91 38.13 -19.69
CA ALA A 140 3.82 39.01 -19.28
C ALA A 140 2.53 38.21 -19.04
N SER A 141 2.16 37.35 -20.00
CA SER A 141 0.98 36.49 -19.88
C SER A 141 1.06 35.57 -18.64
N LEU A 142 2.24 35.03 -18.34
CA LEU A 142 2.45 34.18 -17.17
C LEU A 142 2.34 34.96 -15.85
N ALA A 143 2.93 36.16 -15.79
CA ALA A 143 2.81 37.03 -14.61
C ALA A 143 1.36 37.52 -14.40
N VAL A 144 0.63 37.83 -15.48
CA VAL A 144 -0.82 38.13 -15.44
C VAL A 144 -1.58 36.95 -14.86
N GLN A 145 -1.35 35.74 -15.36
CA GLN A 145 -1.99 34.53 -14.87
C GLN A 145 -1.70 34.29 -13.37
N PHE A 146 -0.49 34.60 -12.90
CA PHE A 146 -0.16 34.53 -11.47
C PHE A 146 -0.98 35.51 -10.65
N PHE A 147 -1.09 36.78 -11.06
CA PHE A 147 -1.89 37.77 -10.34
C PHE A 147 -3.38 37.39 -10.35
N GLU A 148 -3.93 37.01 -11.50
CA GLU A 148 -5.34 36.60 -11.61
C GLU A 148 -5.65 35.33 -10.80
N GLY A 149 -4.70 34.39 -10.69
CA GLY A 149 -4.83 33.19 -9.87
C GLY A 149 -4.54 33.38 -8.38
N SER A 150 -3.93 34.51 -7.99
CA SER A 150 -3.52 34.79 -6.61
C SER A 150 -4.61 34.64 -5.55
N PRO A 151 -5.86 35.09 -5.79
CA PRO A 151 -6.95 34.87 -4.82
C PRO A 151 -7.16 33.38 -4.51
N THR A 152 -7.11 32.53 -5.53
CA THR A 152 -7.28 31.08 -5.39
C THR A 152 -6.07 30.42 -4.75
N PHE A 153 -4.84 30.82 -5.13
CA PHE A 153 -3.62 30.29 -4.53
C PHE A 153 -3.59 30.56 -3.02
N PHE A 154 -3.73 31.83 -2.64
CA PHE A 154 -3.52 32.27 -1.26
C PHE A 154 -4.73 32.05 -0.36
N ALA A 155 -5.89 31.64 -0.89
CA ALA A 155 -7.00 31.15 -0.07
C ALA A 155 -6.61 29.92 0.77
N ARG A 156 -5.60 29.15 0.32
CA ARG A 156 -5.15 27.93 1.01
C ARG A 156 -3.66 27.86 1.22
N MET A 157 -2.86 28.54 0.40
CA MET A 157 -1.41 28.55 0.48
C MET A 157 -0.90 29.78 1.22
N THR A 158 0.20 29.59 1.95
CA THR A 158 0.98 30.69 2.51
C THR A 158 1.80 31.38 1.42
N LEU A 159 2.23 32.61 1.66
CA LEU A 159 3.09 33.33 0.72
C LEU A 159 4.50 32.70 0.61
N GLU A 160 4.94 31.94 1.63
CA GLU A 160 6.19 31.16 1.55
C GLU A 160 6.06 30.00 0.56
N GLU A 161 4.96 29.24 0.61
CA GLU A 161 4.66 28.21 -0.38
C GLU A 161 4.50 28.82 -1.78
N GLY A 162 3.85 29.97 -1.89
CA GLY A 162 3.74 30.72 -3.15
C GLY A 162 5.10 31.12 -3.72
N ARG A 163 6.06 31.48 -2.87
CA ARG A 163 7.44 31.77 -3.31
C ARG A 163 8.13 30.53 -3.88
N VAL A 164 7.93 29.35 -3.29
CA VAL A 164 8.45 28.07 -3.82
C VAL A 164 7.79 27.76 -5.17
N LEU A 165 6.47 27.89 -5.27
CA LEU A 165 5.72 27.69 -6.52
C LEU A 165 6.24 28.59 -7.64
N VAL A 166 6.48 29.87 -7.35
CA VAL A 166 7.01 30.82 -8.34
C VAL A 166 8.42 30.44 -8.79
N ARG A 167 9.31 29.96 -7.91
CA ARG A 167 10.63 29.46 -8.32
C ARG A 167 10.54 28.21 -9.18
N PHE A 168 9.64 27.29 -8.85
CA PHE A 168 9.34 26.13 -9.67
C PHE A 168 8.86 26.53 -11.07
N VAL A 169 7.91 27.47 -11.17
CA VAL A 169 7.39 27.97 -12.44
C VAL A 169 8.47 28.71 -13.25
N ASP A 170 9.27 29.57 -12.60
CA ASP A 170 10.39 30.29 -13.24
C ASP A 170 11.44 29.31 -13.80
N ALA A 171 11.77 28.24 -13.06
CA ALA A 171 12.69 27.20 -13.54
C ALA A 171 12.17 26.48 -14.81
N LEU A 172 10.85 26.34 -14.97
CA LEU A 172 10.26 25.76 -16.18
C LEU A 172 10.30 26.73 -17.37
N CYS A 173 10.28 28.04 -17.13
CA CYS A 173 10.32 29.06 -18.18
C CYS A 173 11.59 29.00 -19.03
N ASP A 174 12.71 28.52 -18.49
CA ASP A 174 13.96 28.29 -19.24
C ASP A 174 13.80 27.28 -20.38
N ARG A 175 12.79 26.41 -20.29
CA ARG A 175 12.51 25.37 -21.29
C ARG A 175 11.24 25.65 -22.07
N SER A 176 10.12 25.94 -21.39
CA SER A 176 8.82 26.17 -22.01
C SER A 176 7.88 27.01 -21.14
N TYR A 177 7.46 28.16 -21.67
CA TYR A 177 6.42 28.98 -21.06
C TYR A 177 5.05 28.31 -21.07
N ASP A 178 4.74 27.48 -22.07
CA ASP A 178 3.47 26.76 -22.14
C ASP A 178 3.37 25.73 -21.01
N LEU A 179 4.48 25.04 -20.74
CA LEU A 179 4.59 24.10 -19.61
C LEU A 179 4.46 24.85 -18.27
N ALA A 180 5.17 25.96 -18.11
CA ALA A 180 5.11 26.79 -16.90
C ALA A 180 3.69 27.33 -16.64
N SER A 181 3.01 27.81 -17.68
CA SER A 181 1.63 28.31 -17.63
C SER A 181 0.63 27.20 -17.28
N HIS A 182 0.79 26.01 -17.86
CA HIS A 182 -0.03 24.85 -17.50
C HIS A 182 0.18 24.42 -16.05
N CYS A 183 1.43 24.31 -15.59
CA CYS A 183 1.71 23.97 -14.20
C CYS A 183 1.11 24.99 -13.22
N LEU A 184 1.20 26.29 -13.53
CA LEU A 184 0.60 27.35 -12.72
C LEU A 184 -0.93 27.27 -12.69
N SER A 185 -1.60 26.90 -13.79
CA SER A 185 -3.07 26.82 -13.84
C SER A 185 -3.63 25.66 -13.02
N ILE A 186 -2.95 24.51 -13.02
CA ILE A 186 -3.41 23.30 -12.31
C ILE A 186 -3.00 23.28 -10.82
N ALA A 187 -1.99 24.08 -10.43
CA ALA A 187 -1.44 24.12 -9.08
C ALA A 187 -2.50 24.23 -7.95
N PRO A 188 -3.57 25.05 -8.03
CA PRO A 188 -4.54 25.14 -6.94
C PRO A 188 -5.29 23.82 -6.68
N HIS A 189 -5.60 23.09 -7.75
CA HIS A 189 -6.36 21.84 -7.67
C HIS A 189 -5.49 20.67 -7.22
N VAL A 190 -4.28 20.54 -7.78
CA VAL A 190 -3.38 19.43 -7.42
C VAL A 190 -2.84 19.54 -5.99
N LEU A 191 -2.77 20.76 -5.43
CA LEU A 191 -2.29 20.99 -4.05
C LEU A 191 -3.41 20.94 -3.01
N GLU A 192 -4.69 20.91 -3.42
CA GLU A 192 -5.85 20.78 -2.54
C GLU A 192 -5.78 19.60 -1.56
N PRO A 193 -5.41 18.37 -1.96
CA PRO A 193 -5.37 17.24 -1.04
C PRO A 193 -4.20 17.29 -0.04
N LEU A 194 -3.26 18.23 -0.17
CA LEU A 194 -2.05 18.30 0.64
C LEU A 194 -2.21 19.27 1.82
N GLY A 195 -1.87 18.80 3.03
CA GLY A 195 -1.72 19.64 4.22
C GLY A 195 -0.52 20.58 4.13
N GLY A 196 -0.38 21.54 5.05
CA GLY A 196 0.63 22.60 4.96
C GLY A 196 2.09 22.10 4.90
N GLU A 197 2.50 21.23 5.82
CA GLU A 197 3.87 20.69 5.83
C GLU A 197 4.15 19.83 4.59
N ASP A 198 3.20 18.97 4.21
CA ASP A 198 3.27 18.15 3.00
C ASP A 198 3.40 19.01 1.74
N ARG A 199 2.60 20.07 1.63
CA ARG A 199 2.56 20.96 0.45
C ARG A 199 3.86 21.72 0.27
N GLY A 200 4.45 22.23 1.35
CA GLY A 200 5.75 22.88 1.32
C GLY A 200 6.84 21.95 0.81
N ALA A 201 6.94 20.73 1.37
CA ALA A 201 7.91 19.72 0.94
C ALA A 201 7.67 19.28 -0.51
N PHE A 202 6.40 19.10 -0.90
CA PHE A 202 5.99 18.70 -2.24
C PHE A 202 6.43 19.72 -3.30
N LEU A 203 6.25 21.01 -3.03
CA LEU A 203 6.68 22.09 -3.92
C LEU A 203 8.21 22.22 -3.99
N GLN A 204 8.92 21.97 -2.88
CA GLN A 204 10.39 21.98 -2.88
C GLN A 204 10.98 20.83 -3.71
N PHE A 205 10.32 19.67 -3.75
CA PHE A 205 10.68 18.59 -4.67
C PHE A 205 10.34 18.96 -6.13
N ALA A 206 9.18 19.58 -6.37
CA ALA A 206 8.79 20.10 -7.69
C ALA A 206 9.87 21.05 -8.26
N GLU A 207 10.31 22.01 -7.43
CA GLU A 207 11.35 22.98 -7.78
C GLU A 207 12.66 22.29 -8.19
N ALA A 208 13.13 21.32 -7.39
CA ALA A 208 14.34 20.56 -7.71
C ALA A 208 14.20 19.79 -9.03
N LEU A 209 13.05 19.15 -9.25
CA LEU A 209 12.77 18.41 -10.48
C LEU A 209 12.69 19.33 -11.70
N ALA A 210 12.12 20.54 -11.59
CA ALA A 210 12.11 21.50 -12.69
C ALA A 210 13.52 21.92 -13.11
N SER A 211 14.43 22.11 -12.15
CA SER A 211 15.81 22.53 -12.44
C SER A 211 16.65 21.44 -13.11
N THR A 212 16.46 20.16 -12.76
CA THR A 212 17.35 19.07 -13.20
C THR A 212 16.68 18.05 -14.15
N GLY A 213 15.35 17.91 -14.10
CA GLY A 213 14.54 16.89 -14.76
C GLY A 213 13.17 17.41 -15.24
N TRP A 214 13.14 18.58 -15.88
CA TRP A 214 11.92 19.32 -16.28
C TRP A 214 10.86 18.49 -17.04
N ALA A 215 11.26 17.43 -17.75
CA ALA A 215 10.36 16.58 -18.53
C ALA A 215 9.28 15.92 -17.65
N ASP A 216 9.62 15.60 -16.41
CA ASP A 216 8.71 14.93 -15.47
C ASP A 216 7.96 15.91 -14.55
N ALA A 217 8.27 17.20 -14.59
CA ALA A 217 7.69 18.20 -13.68
C ALA A 217 6.16 18.25 -13.74
N ARG A 218 5.59 18.16 -14.95
CA ARG A 218 4.13 18.08 -15.14
C ARG A 218 3.56 16.79 -14.57
N SER A 219 4.16 15.66 -14.93
CA SER A 219 3.72 14.33 -14.47
C SER A 219 3.74 14.23 -12.95
N TYR A 220 4.78 14.79 -12.32
CA TYR A 220 4.89 14.89 -10.87
C TYR A 220 3.79 15.78 -10.28
N LEU A 221 3.55 16.96 -10.84
CA LEU A 221 2.52 17.86 -10.32
C LEU A 221 1.10 17.24 -10.41
N GLU A 222 0.80 16.54 -11.51
CA GLU A 222 -0.51 15.91 -11.74
C GLU A 222 -0.70 14.60 -10.94
N LYS A 223 0.31 13.74 -10.86
CA LYS A 223 0.20 12.39 -10.27
C LYS A 223 0.79 12.28 -8.86
N GLY A 224 1.65 13.20 -8.49
CA GLY A 224 2.40 13.20 -7.24
C GLY A 224 1.54 13.12 -5.98
N PRO A 225 0.43 13.88 -5.84
CA PRO A 225 -0.42 13.81 -4.65
C PRO A 225 -1.02 12.42 -4.43
N ALA A 226 -1.46 11.75 -5.50
CA ALA A 226 -2.00 10.39 -5.42
C ALA A 226 -0.91 9.36 -5.05
N LEU A 227 0.30 9.52 -5.60
CA LEU A 227 1.43 8.66 -5.24
C LEU A 227 1.85 8.87 -3.77
N LEU A 228 1.89 10.12 -3.32
CA LEU A 228 2.23 10.48 -1.93
C LEU A 228 1.21 9.92 -0.92
N ALA A 229 -0.03 9.67 -1.35
CA ALA A 229 -1.05 9.07 -0.50
C ALA A 229 -0.69 7.63 -0.06
N HIS A 230 0.16 6.91 -0.80
CA HIS A 230 0.70 5.62 -0.38
C HIS A 230 1.67 5.72 0.81
N VAL A 231 2.19 6.91 1.11
CA VAL A 231 3.11 7.13 2.22
C VAL A 231 2.33 7.64 3.44
N HIS A 232 2.53 6.96 4.58
CA HIS A 232 1.94 7.34 5.86
C HIS A 232 2.16 8.83 6.18
N SER A 233 1.09 9.53 6.58
CA SER A 233 1.06 11.00 6.68
C SER A 233 2.22 11.64 7.46
N PRO A 234 2.62 11.14 8.64
CA PRO A 234 3.73 11.73 9.41
C PRO A 234 5.10 11.62 8.72
N GLN A 235 5.19 10.75 7.71
CA GLN A 235 6.44 10.36 7.07
C GLN A 235 6.65 11.00 5.68
N ARG A 236 5.61 11.65 5.13
CA ARG A 236 5.63 12.25 3.78
C ARG A 236 6.70 13.31 3.60
N GLY A 237 6.90 14.18 4.59
CA GLY A 237 7.94 15.20 4.55
C GLY A 237 9.35 14.62 4.42
N ARG A 238 9.64 13.54 5.16
CA ARG A 238 10.93 12.83 5.12
C ARG A 238 11.14 12.15 3.76
N PHE A 239 10.12 11.45 3.27
CA PHE A 239 10.14 10.82 1.95
C PHE A 239 10.39 11.84 0.81
N LEU A 240 9.69 12.98 0.83
CA LEU A 240 9.89 14.05 -0.14
C LEU A 240 11.28 14.68 -0.04
N ALA A 241 11.87 14.75 1.15
CA ALA A 241 13.24 15.24 1.33
C ALA A 241 14.27 14.31 0.68
N LEU A 242 14.10 12.98 0.78
CA LEU A 242 14.94 11.98 0.12
C LEU A 242 14.83 12.08 -1.41
N ALA A 243 13.60 12.11 -1.94
CA ALA A 243 13.35 12.25 -3.37
C ALA A 243 13.92 13.57 -3.93
N ARG A 244 13.86 14.65 -3.15
CA ARG A 244 14.46 15.94 -3.51
C ARG A 244 15.99 15.87 -3.58
N GLU A 245 16.64 15.17 -2.65
CA GLU A 245 18.10 15.01 -2.70
C GLU A 245 18.52 14.18 -3.92
N LEU A 246 17.76 13.13 -4.27
CA LEU A 246 17.96 12.41 -5.53
C LEU A 246 17.80 13.34 -6.74
N ALA A 247 16.73 14.14 -6.83
CA ALA A 247 16.55 15.07 -7.95
C ALA A 247 17.68 16.10 -8.10
N ARG A 248 18.29 16.55 -7.00
CA ARG A 248 19.42 17.49 -7.05
C ARG A 248 20.67 16.89 -7.66
N ARG A 249 20.89 15.57 -7.51
CA ARG A 249 22.06 14.87 -8.09
C ARG A 249 21.76 14.21 -9.43
N GLU A 250 20.62 13.54 -9.55
CA GLU A 250 20.20 12.73 -10.70
C GLU A 250 18.76 13.06 -11.15
N GLY A 251 18.57 14.26 -11.69
CA GLY A 251 17.24 14.80 -12.02
C GLY A 251 16.38 13.98 -12.99
N ARG A 252 16.99 13.24 -13.93
CA ARG A 252 16.24 12.59 -15.03
C ARG A 252 15.38 11.41 -14.60
N GLN A 253 15.70 10.74 -13.50
CA GLN A 253 14.99 9.53 -13.06
C GLN A 253 14.29 9.72 -11.71
N ALA A 254 14.48 10.88 -11.07
CA ALA A 254 13.99 11.15 -9.73
C ALA A 254 12.46 10.96 -9.59
N PHE A 255 11.67 11.30 -10.61
CA PHE A 255 10.23 11.04 -10.58
C PHE A 255 9.88 9.55 -10.67
N SER A 256 10.61 8.75 -11.47
CA SER A 256 10.39 7.30 -11.53
C SER A 256 10.66 6.66 -10.17
N PHE A 257 11.80 7.00 -9.57
CA PHE A 257 12.18 6.52 -8.23
C PHE A 257 11.18 6.93 -7.16
N PHE A 258 10.74 8.20 -7.16
CA PHE A 258 9.67 8.66 -6.28
C PHE A 258 8.39 7.82 -6.46
N ALA A 259 7.96 7.58 -7.70
CA ALA A 259 6.73 6.84 -7.98
C ALA A 259 6.82 5.36 -7.60
N GLU A 260 7.95 4.71 -7.88
CA GLU A 260 8.20 3.30 -7.54
C GLU A 260 8.33 3.11 -6.04
N ALA A 261 9.13 3.93 -5.34
CA ALA A 261 9.28 3.86 -3.89
C ALA A 261 7.97 4.17 -3.15
N ALA A 262 7.17 5.14 -3.63
CA ALA A 262 5.88 5.42 -3.02
C ALA A 262 4.92 4.22 -3.13
N ARG A 263 4.89 3.53 -4.29
CA ARG A 263 4.05 2.33 -4.47
C ARG A 263 4.54 1.16 -3.62
N ALA A 264 5.85 0.96 -3.53
CA ALA A 264 6.45 -0.08 -2.67
C ALA A 264 6.09 0.15 -1.19
N LEU A 265 6.20 1.38 -0.70
CA LEU A 265 5.73 1.73 0.65
C LEU A 265 4.23 1.46 0.82
N GLY A 266 3.41 1.70 -0.20
CA GLY A 266 1.97 1.38 -0.16
C GLY A 266 1.63 -0.11 -0.02
N GLN A 267 2.60 -1.01 -0.18
CA GLN A 267 2.44 -2.46 0.04
C GLN A 267 2.86 -2.90 1.46
N ILE A 268 3.44 -1.99 2.24
CA ILE A 268 3.98 -2.25 3.56
C ILE A 268 3.05 -1.63 4.61
N ASP A 269 3.03 -2.19 5.81
CA ASP A 269 2.28 -1.63 6.91
C ASP A 269 2.73 -0.17 7.24
N PRO A 270 1.81 0.80 7.37
CA PRO A 270 2.13 2.20 7.63
C PRO A 270 2.97 2.47 8.90
N GLU A 271 2.91 1.60 9.91
CA GLU A 271 3.73 1.72 11.12
C GLU A 271 5.21 1.49 10.84
N SER A 272 5.52 0.64 9.86
CA SER A 272 6.89 0.31 9.45
C SER A 272 7.58 1.42 8.64
N HIS A 273 6.83 2.35 8.04
CA HIS A 273 7.38 3.40 7.17
C HIS A 273 8.42 4.27 7.90
N GLY A 274 8.21 4.53 9.19
CA GLY A 274 9.12 5.33 10.00
C GLY A 274 10.52 4.72 10.11
N LEU A 275 10.60 3.39 10.27
CA LEU A 275 11.84 2.64 10.32
C LEU A 275 12.55 2.66 8.96
N LEU A 276 11.84 2.34 7.88
CA LEU A 276 12.39 2.30 6.53
C LEU A 276 12.97 3.66 6.10
N LEU A 277 12.29 4.76 6.42
CA LEU A 277 12.79 6.09 6.10
C LEU A 277 14.01 6.48 6.93
N SER A 278 14.09 6.03 8.19
CA SER A 278 15.30 6.25 9.01
C SER A 278 16.51 5.53 8.40
N LEU A 279 16.34 4.28 7.97
CA LEU A 279 17.39 3.52 7.29
C LEU A 279 17.79 4.20 5.96
N SER A 280 16.81 4.61 5.15
CA SER A 280 17.06 5.32 3.88
C SER A 280 17.81 6.66 4.08
N GLU A 281 17.51 7.39 5.16
CA GLU A 281 18.22 8.63 5.53
C GLU A 281 19.69 8.40 5.90
N GLU A 282 20.08 7.22 6.39
CA GLU A 282 21.48 6.87 6.61
C GLU A 282 22.26 6.74 5.28
N LEU A 283 21.58 6.27 4.22
CA LEU A 283 22.18 6.07 2.89
C LEU A 283 22.30 7.36 2.07
N VAL A 284 21.38 8.31 2.25
CA VAL A 284 21.20 9.46 1.35
C VAL A 284 22.46 10.34 1.21
N ASN A 285 23.24 10.49 2.28
CA ASN A 285 24.46 11.31 2.26
C ASN A 285 25.54 10.72 1.32
N ARG A 286 25.61 9.39 1.25
CA ARG A 286 26.55 8.63 0.40
C ARG A 286 26.01 8.50 -1.02
N SER A 287 24.84 7.86 -1.17
CA SER A 287 24.17 7.69 -2.47
C SER A 287 22.65 7.89 -2.29
N PRO A 288 22.10 9.03 -2.77
CA PRO A 288 20.65 9.22 -2.82
C PRO A 288 19.94 8.18 -3.68
N LEU A 289 20.64 7.61 -4.67
CA LEU A 289 20.11 6.54 -5.50
C LEU A 289 19.90 5.27 -4.66
N SER A 290 20.92 4.86 -3.89
CA SER A 290 20.79 3.72 -2.95
C SER A 290 19.68 3.92 -1.93
N ALA A 291 19.51 5.14 -1.41
CA ALA A 291 18.43 5.47 -0.49
C ALA A 291 17.04 5.22 -1.09
N MET A 292 16.84 5.62 -2.35
CA MET A 292 15.57 5.42 -3.05
C MET A 292 15.37 3.99 -3.56
N GLU A 293 16.44 3.32 -4.01
CA GLU A 293 16.41 1.91 -4.39
C GLU A 293 16.05 1.02 -3.20
N PHE A 294 16.61 1.28 -2.01
CA PHE A 294 16.24 0.60 -0.77
C PHE A 294 14.72 0.69 -0.49
N LEU A 295 14.14 1.89 -0.58
CA LEU A 295 12.69 2.07 -0.36
C LEU A 295 11.85 1.38 -1.44
N LYS A 296 12.32 1.38 -2.68
CA LYS A 296 11.67 0.72 -3.81
C LYS A 296 11.67 -0.80 -3.67
N THR A 297 12.76 -1.40 -3.18
CA THR A 297 12.88 -2.86 -3.03
C THR A 297 12.44 -3.37 -1.67
N ALA A 298 12.14 -2.49 -0.71
CA ALA A 298 11.75 -2.84 0.66
C ALA A 298 10.59 -3.84 0.72
N ALA A 299 9.54 -3.67 -0.10
CA ALA A 299 8.39 -4.59 -0.10
C ALA A 299 8.81 -6.01 -0.50
N THR A 300 9.58 -6.14 -1.60
CA THR A 300 10.12 -7.42 -2.07
C THR A 300 11.08 -8.07 -1.07
N VAL A 301 11.85 -7.27 -0.32
CA VAL A 301 12.70 -7.78 0.76
C VAL A 301 11.87 -8.32 1.91
N LEU A 302 10.83 -7.59 2.32
CA LEU A 302 9.96 -7.97 3.44
C LEU A 302 9.01 -9.15 3.12
N GLU A 303 8.87 -9.52 1.85
CA GLU A 303 8.26 -10.80 1.46
C GLU A 303 9.14 -12.01 1.81
N ARG A 304 10.44 -11.81 2.06
CA ARG A 304 11.42 -12.88 2.26
C ARG A 304 12.00 -12.94 3.68
N ILE A 305 12.01 -11.80 4.36
CA ILE A 305 12.57 -11.65 5.71
C ILE A 305 11.60 -10.86 6.60
N PRO A 306 11.54 -11.15 7.90
CA PRO A 306 10.75 -10.36 8.83
C PRO A 306 11.30 -8.93 8.97
N ILE A 307 10.42 -7.99 9.31
CA ILE A 307 10.75 -6.55 9.39
C ILE A 307 11.84 -6.26 10.43
N GLU A 308 11.93 -7.06 11.48
CA GLU A 308 12.95 -6.95 12.53
C GLU A 308 14.36 -7.18 11.99
N GLU A 309 14.50 -7.98 10.93
CA GLU A 309 15.78 -8.37 10.33
C GLU A 309 16.22 -7.42 9.20
N ILE A 310 15.35 -6.51 8.74
CA ILE A 310 15.68 -5.58 7.65
C ILE A 310 16.87 -4.68 8.00
N GLY A 311 17.07 -4.39 9.30
CA GLY A 311 18.21 -3.62 9.78
C GLY A 311 19.54 -4.34 9.55
N LEU A 312 19.58 -5.67 9.64
CA LEU A 312 20.78 -6.46 9.35
C LEU A 312 21.08 -6.47 7.85
N TRP A 313 20.06 -6.68 7.01
CA TRP A 313 20.18 -6.59 5.56
C TRP A 313 20.67 -5.20 5.13
N HIS A 314 20.06 -4.15 5.65
CA HIS A 314 20.48 -2.77 5.41
C HIS A 314 21.94 -2.52 5.80
N LYS A 315 22.38 -3.01 6.96
CA LYS A 315 23.75 -2.84 7.44
C LYS A 315 24.78 -3.46 6.50
N GLU A 316 24.52 -4.67 5.99
CA GLU A 316 25.39 -5.31 4.99
C GLU A 316 25.46 -4.51 3.68
N GLY A 317 24.32 -4.01 3.21
CA GLY A 317 24.27 -3.09 2.05
C GLY A 317 25.04 -1.79 2.28
N SER A 318 24.92 -1.20 3.47
CA SER A 318 25.66 0.00 3.86
C SER A 318 27.17 -0.25 3.90
N ASN A 319 27.62 -1.38 4.46
CA ASN A 319 29.04 -1.75 4.46
C ASN A 319 29.58 -1.89 3.02
N LEU A 320 28.81 -2.47 2.11
CA LEU A 320 29.18 -2.56 0.69
C LEU A 320 29.23 -1.18 0.03
N LEU A 321 28.27 -0.30 0.34
CA LEU A 321 28.23 1.07 -0.15
C LEU A 321 29.46 1.88 0.32
N GLU A 322 29.96 1.62 1.53
CA GLU A 322 31.20 2.23 2.04
C GLU A 322 32.44 1.77 1.26
N LEU A 323 32.46 0.52 0.78
CA LEU A 323 33.55 -0.02 -0.02
C LEU A 323 33.49 0.44 -1.49
N SER A 324 32.29 0.45 -2.09
CA SER A 324 32.05 0.88 -3.47
C SER A 324 30.61 1.33 -3.68
N ILE A 325 30.42 2.51 -4.29
CA ILE A 325 29.09 3.05 -4.62
C ILE A 325 28.31 2.08 -5.52
N GLU A 326 28.95 1.59 -6.59
CA GLU A 326 28.33 0.65 -7.54
C GLU A 326 27.93 -0.67 -6.86
N GLY A 327 28.74 -1.13 -5.90
CA GLY A 327 28.48 -2.35 -5.15
C GLY A 327 27.26 -2.22 -4.23
N GLY A 328 27.15 -1.10 -3.51
CA GLY A 328 25.97 -0.79 -2.69
C GLY A 328 24.70 -0.60 -3.52
N GLU A 329 24.80 0.10 -4.65
CA GLU A 329 23.66 0.31 -5.55
C GLU A 329 23.16 -0.99 -6.20
N ALA A 330 24.05 -1.89 -6.58
CA ALA A 330 23.67 -3.24 -7.05
C ALA A 330 23.04 -4.08 -5.93
N TYR A 331 23.50 -3.93 -4.68
CA TYR A 331 22.92 -4.61 -3.53
C TYR A 331 21.46 -4.19 -3.29
N PHE A 332 21.20 -2.87 -3.19
CA PHE A 332 19.84 -2.36 -2.95
C PHE A 332 18.90 -2.55 -4.15
N ARG A 333 19.43 -2.78 -5.36
CA ARG A 333 18.66 -3.22 -6.55
C ARG A 333 18.36 -4.72 -6.60
N LEU A 334 18.82 -5.51 -5.61
CA LEU A 334 18.72 -6.97 -5.61
C LEU A 334 19.47 -7.65 -6.78
N GLU A 335 20.52 -7.02 -7.30
CA GLU A 335 21.36 -7.53 -8.40
C GLU A 335 22.67 -8.15 -7.90
N SER A 336 22.93 -8.08 -6.59
CA SER A 336 24.16 -8.59 -5.97
C SER A 336 23.99 -10.02 -5.45
N SER A 337 24.93 -10.91 -5.80
CA SER A 337 25.01 -12.26 -5.22
C SER A 337 25.17 -12.24 -3.71
N LYS A 338 25.86 -11.22 -3.16
CA LYS A 338 25.99 -11.05 -1.72
C LYS A 338 24.67 -10.64 -1.06
N GLY A 339 23.85 -9.84 -1.75
CA GLY A 339 22.50 -9.48 -1.30
C GLY A 339 21.60 -10.70 -1.19
N GLU A 340 21.66 -11.57 -2.19
CA GLU A 340 20.93 -12.83 -2.19
C GLU A 340 21.37 -13.77 -1.06
N GLU A 341 22.67 -13.92 -0.83
CA GLU A 341 23.23 -14.72 0.28
C GLU A 341 22.76 -14.21 1.65
N VAL A 342 22.71 -12.89 1.86
CA VAL A 342 22.27 -12.30 3.13
C VAL A 342 20.77 -12.49 3.33
N LEU A 343 19.94 -12.23 2.31
CA LEU A 343 18.49 -12.48 2.39
C LEU A 343 18.20 -13.94 2.70
N GLU A 344 18.94 -14.84 2.07
CA GLU A 344 18.83 -16.26 2.31
C GLU A 344 19.19 -16.65 3.75
N SER A 345 20.22 -16.02 4.32
CA SER A 345 20.61 -16.27 5.71
C SER A 345 19.63 -15.72 6.74
N LEU A 346 18.91 -14.64 6.39
CA LEU A 346 17.94 -13.96 7.26
C LEU A 346 16.51 -14.51 7.09
N SER A 347 16.25 -15.24 6.00
CA SER A 347 14.95 -15.84 5.75
C SER A 347 14.70 -17.03 6.68
N SER A 348 13.54 -17.02 7.34
CA SER A 348 13.08 -18.12 8.19
C SER A 348 12.51 -19.29 7.37
N ARG A 349 12.09 -19.03 6.13
CA ARG A 349 11.50 -19.99 5.21
C ARG A 349 12.46 -21.13 4.83
N VAL A 350 11.92 -22.34 4.77
CA VAL A 350 12.60 -23.54 4.26
C VAL A 350 11.85 -24.08 3.04
N ASP A 351 12.43 -23.97 1.85
CA ASP A 351 11.88 -24.55 0.62
C ASP A 351 12.21 -26.04 0.50
N LEU A 352 11.19 -26.86 0.19
CA LEU A 352 11.33 -28.31 0.05
C LEU A 352 12.36 -28.67 -1.02
N SER A 353 12.42 -27.94 -2.12
CA SER A 353 13.34 -28.20 -3.24
C SER A 353 14.81 -28.26 -2.81
N ARG A 354 15.17 -27.60 -1.70
CA ARG A 354 16.54 -27.52 -1.18
C ARG A 354 16.85 -28.59 -0.14
N VAL A 355 15.83 -29.09 0.54
CA VAL A 355 15.97 -30.11 1.60
C VAL A 355 15.44 -31.48 1.19
N SER A 356 14.84 -31.60 0.00
CA SER A 356 14.19 -32.83 -0.50
C SER A 356 15.14 -34.03 -0.54
N ASP A 357 16.39 -33.83 -0.96
CA ASP A 357 17.40 -34.90 -0.98
C ASP A 357 17.74 -35.39 0.44
N ILE A 358 17.85 -34.46 1.39
CA ILE A 358 18.12 -34.76 2.81
C ILE A 358 16.92 -35.50 3.41
N LEU A 359 15.69 -35.01 3.16
CA LEU A 359 14.46 -35.63 3.63
C LEU A 359 14.23 -37.01 3.00
N ARG A 360 14.59 -37.19 1.72
CA ARG A 360 14.55 -38.50 1.06
C ARG A 360 15.47 -39.49 1.74
N MET A 361 16.72 -39.10 1.98
CA MET A 361 17.68 -39.95 2.71
C MET A 361 17.19 -40.25 4.12
N TYR A 362 16.62 -39.26 4.80
CA TYR A 362 16.03 -39.40 6.13
C TYR A 362 14.87 -40.41 6.13
N CYS A 363 13.89 -40.26 5.25
CA CYS A 363 12.74 -41.17 5.17
C CYS A 363 13.15 -42.58 4.76
N LYS A 364 14.08 -42.73 3.81
CA LYS A 364 14.66 -44.04 3.44
C LYS A 364 15.35 -44.72 4.63
N ALA A 365 16.02 -43.96 5.48
CA ALA A 365 16.66 -44.50 6.68
C ALA A 365 15.66 -44.96 7.74
N LEU A 366 14.48 -44.33 7.82
CA LEU A 366 13.39 -44.76 8.70
C LEU A 366 12.71 -46.02 8.15
N THR A 367 12.21 -45.96 6.92
CA THR A 367 11.34 -47.03 6.38
C THR A 367 12.11 -48.24 5.87
N GLY A 368 13.39 -48.08 5.51
CA GLY A 368 14.18 -49.11 4.82
C GLY A 368 13.85 -49.27 3.33
N TYR A 369 12.87 -48.52 2.81
CA TYR A 369 12.46 -48.55 1.40
C TYR A 369 13.00 -47.34 0.62
N GLU A 370 13.14 -47.49 -0.70
CA GLU A 370 13.30 -46.32 -1.58
C GLU A 370 11.97 -45.57 -1.62
N VAL A 371 11.95 -44.36 -1.07
CA VAL A 371 10.78 -43.48 -1.05
C VAL A 371 11.13 -42.21 -1.79
N ALA A 372 10.32 -41.78 -2.75
CA ALA A 372 10.48 -40.48 -3.38
C ALA A 372 9.88 -39.37 -2.49
N VAL A 373 10.48 -38.17 -2.48
CA VAL A 373 9.92 -37.00 -1.78
C VAL A 373 9.59 -35.94 -2.82
N HIS A 374 8.33 -35.52 -2.86
CA HIS A 374 7.79 -34.57 -3.83
C HIS A 374 7.03 -33.44 -3.14
N SER A 375 6.85 -32.30 -3.84
CA SER A 375 5.93 -31.25 -3.41
C SER A 375 4.48 -31.76 -3.55
N ALA A 376 3.64 -31.44 -2.57
CA ALA A 376 2.20 -31.69 -2.62
C ALA A 376 1.53 -31.01 -3.83
N GLU A 377 2.11 -29.93 -4.38
CA GLU A 377 1.63 -29.29 -5.62
C GLU A 377 1.63 -30.26 -6.83
N ALA A 378 2.52 -31.25 -6.85
CA ALA A 378 2.56 -32.26 -7.91
C ALA A 378 1.32 -33.19 -7.92
N LEU A 379 0.58 -33.26 -6.81
CA LEU A 379 -0.70 -33.99 -6.73
C LEU A 379 -1.83 -33.21 -7.42
N ALA A 380 -1.83 -31.88 -7.31
CA ALA A 380 -2.83 -31.02 -7.95
C ALA A 380 -2.73 -31.06 -9.49
N GLU A 381 -1.50 -31.08 -10.05
CA GLU A 381 -1.26 -31.15 -11.49
C GLU A 381 -1.72 -32.48 -12.14
N LYS A 382 -1.80 -33.57 -11.37
CA LYS A 382 -2.27 -34.88 -11.84
C LYS A 382 -3.79 -35.00 -11.94
N GLY A 383 -4.53 -33.92 -11.70
CA GLY A 383 -5.99 -33.95 -11.72
C GLY A 383 -6.60 -34.72 -10.54
N ILE A 384 -5.81 -34.97 -9.49
CA ILE A 384 -6.30 -35.40 -8.18
C ILE A 384 -6.81 -34.13 -7.48
N GLY A 385 -7.88 -33.54 -8.02
CA GLY A 385 -8.39 -32.20 -7.69
C GLY A 385 -9.03 -32.04 -6.31
N TRP A 386 -8.59 -32.82 -5.32
CA TRP A 386 -9.17 -32.90 -3.98
C TRP A 386 -8.11 -33.06 -2.87
N VAL A 387 -6.81 -32.94 -3.20
CA VAL A 387 -5.75 -32.84 -2.19
C VAL A 387 -5.55 -31.35 -1.91
N GLU A 388 -5.85 -30.90 -0.69
CA GLU A 388 -5.40 -29.57 -0.25
C GLU A 388 -3.90 -29.49 -0.49
N THR A 389 -3.51 -28.51 -1.31
CA THR A 389 -2.19 -28.37 -1.93
C THR A 389 -1.01 -28.27 -0.92
N GLU A 390 -1.31 -28.31 0.37
CA GLU A 390 -0.40 -28.04 1.49
C GLU A 390 -0.35 -29.18 2.54
N ALA A 391 -1.23 -30.19 2.52
CA ALA A 391 -1.21 -31.24 3.53
C ALA A 391 -0.21 -32.37 3.17
N PRO A 392 0.64 -32.83 4.12
CA PRO A 392 1.57 -33.93 3.88
C PRO A 392 0.82 -35.26 3.68
N SER A 393 1.22 -36.05 2.69
CA SER A 393 0.55 -37.32 2.31
C SER A 393 1.51 -38.36 1.75
N THR A 394 1.08 -39.61 1.57
CA THR A 394 1.88 -40.70 0.97
C THR A 394 1.05 -41.64 0.11
N GLU A 395 1.62 -42.08 -1.02
CA GLU A 395 1.01 -43.03 -1.98
C GLU A 395 1.71 -44.41 -1.94
N GLY A 396 2.27 -44.82 -0.81
CA GLY A 396 2.96 -46.11 -0.68
C GLY A 396 4.38 -46.16 -1.25
N THR A 397 4.72 -45.29 -2.21
CA THR A 397 6.06 -45.23 -2.85
C THR A 397 6.65 -43.82 -2.88
N ALA A 398 5.84 -42.81 -2.60
CA ALA A 398 6.24 -41.41 -2.57
C ALA A 398 5.56 -40.71 -1.39
N ILE A 399 6.32 -39.84 -0.73
CA ILE A 399 5.85 -38.90 0.28
C ILE A 399 5.74 -37.52 -0.36
N PHE A 400 4.62 -36.86 -0.14
CA PHE A 400 4.32 -35.51 -0.60
C PHE A 400 4.32 -34.58 0.60
N LEU A 401 5.07 -33.49 0.51
CA LEU A 401 5.25 -32.49 1.57
C LEU A 401 4.92 -31.09 1.05
N PRO A 402 4.61 -30.12 1.94
CA PRO A 402 4.41 -28.73 1.53
C PRO A 402 5.61 -28.20 0.71
N PRO A 403 5.39 -27.30 -0.27
CA PRO A 403 6.48 -26.74 -1.08
C PRO A 403 7.46 -25.88 -0.26
N TRP A 404 6.99 -25.27 0.83
CA TRP A 404 7.78 -24.46 1.75
C TRP A 404 7.15 -24.49 3.16
N VAL A 405 7.95 -24.21 4.19
CA VAL A 405 7.50 -24.02 5.59
C VAL A 405 8.06 -22.73 6.15
N GLU A 406 7.20 -21.91 6.74
CA GLU A 406 7.54 -20.64 7.41
C GLU A 406 6.60 -20.39 8.63
N GLU A 407 6.54 -21.35 9.55
CA GLU A 407 5.67 -21.28 10.72
C GLU A 407 6.35 -20.60 11.93
N PHE A 408 7.69 -20.62 11.97
CA PHE A 408 8.52 -20.10 13.04
C PHE A 408 9.56 -19.10 12.50
N HIS A 409 10.06 -18.21 13.35
CA HIS A 409 11.13 -17.28 12.99
C HIS A 409 12.51 -17.97 12.80
N ASP A 410 12.66 -19.16 13.37
CA ASP A 410 13.91 -19.92 13.31
C ASP A 410 13.86 -20.94 12.17
N LYS A 411 14.89 -20.91 11.32
CA LYS A 411 14.99 -21.78 10.14
C LYS A 411 15.15 -23.25 10.52
N ASP A 412 15.88 -23.53 11.59
CA ASP A 412 16.05 -24.90 12.09
C ASP A 412 14.73 -25.46 12.65
N ALA A 413 13.94 -24.63 13.35
CA ALA A 413 12.59 -24.98 13.78
C ALA A 413 11.66 -25.26 12.58
N ASN A 414 11.68 -24.45 11.52
CA ASN A 414 10.92 -24.73 10.30
C ASN A 414 11.40 -26.02 9.60
N PHE A 415 12.69 -26.31 9.62
CA PHE A 415 13.19 -27.59 9.11
C PHE A 415 12.72 -28.79 9.96
N HIS A 416 12.57 -28.62 11.28
CA HIS A 416 12.00 -29.66 12.15
C HIS A 416 10.55 -29.99 11.80
N VAL A 417 9.75 -29.03 11.32
CA VAL A 417 8.39 -29.31 10.83
C VAL A 417 8.42 -30.31 9.68
N TYR A 418 9.31 -30.14 8.70
CA TYR A 418 9.49 -31.13 7.63
C TYR A 418 9.89 -32.50 8.14
N LYS A 419 10.74 -32.56 9.19
CA LYS A 419 11.08 -33.84 9.79
C LYS A 419 9.85 -34.49 10.40
N VAL A 420 9.03 -33.74 11.15
CA VAL A 420 7.78 -34.27 11.74
C VAL A 420 6.86 -34.82 10.65
N TYR A 421 6.57 -34.04 9.60
CA TYR A 421 5.75 -34.50 8.47
C TYR A 421 6.36 -35.71 7.77
N GLY A 422 7.66 -35.66 7.47
CA GLY A 422 8.38 -36.76 6.83
C GLY A 422 8.36 -38.04 7.67
N THR A 423 8.56 -37.95 8.99
CA THR A 423 8.49 -39.09 9.90
C THR A 423 7.09 -39.66 9.97
N HIS A 424 6.06 -38.81 10.06
CA HIS A 424 4.66 -39.27 10.09
C HIS A 424 4.29 -40.03 8.82
N GLN A 425 4.56 -39.45 7.65
CA GLN A 425 4.27 -40.07 6.36
C GLN A 425 5.13 -41.31 6.09
N ALA A 426 6.39 -41.32 6.54
CA ALA A 426 7.23 -42.50 6.54
C ALA A 426 6.69 -43.60 7.47
N GLY A 427 6.13 -43.22 8.62
CA GLY A 427 5.52 -44.12 9.59
C GLY A 427 4.39 -44.95 8.99
N HIS A 428 3.55 -44.36 8.13
CA HIS A 428 2.51 -45.12 7.43
C HIS A 428 3.07 -46.25 6.54
N LEU A 429 4.23 -46.02 5.92
CA LEU A 429 4.92 -47.02 5.11
C LEU A 429 5.55 -48.09 6.00
N GLU A 430 6.29 -47.66 7.02
CA GLU A 430 7.06 -48.54 7.89
C GLU A 430 6.17 -49.43 8.77
N PHE A 431 5.10 -48.86 9.31
CA PHE A 431 4.21 -49.53 10.25
C PHE A 431 2.98 -50.14 9.59
N GLY A 432 3.02 -50.35 8.27
CA GLY A 432 2.12 -51.23 7.53
C GLY A 432 0.69 -50.70 7.34
N THR A 433 0.50 -49.39 7.22
CA THR A 433 -0.83 -48.80 6.89
C THR A 433 -1.39 -49.38 5.60
N PHE A 434 -0.52 -49.57 4.60
CA PHE A 434 -0.90 -50.04 3.26
C PHE A 434 -0.95 -51.57 3.13
N ASP A 435 -0.66 -52.32 4.21
CA ASP A 435 -0.63 -53.80 4.21
C ASP A 435 -2.02 -54.44 4.42
N PHE A 436 -3.10 -53.64 4.35
CA PHE A 436 -4.45 -54.14 4.54
C PHE A 436 -4.87 -55.05 3.38
N GLU A 437 -5.33 -56.25 3.74
CA GLU A 437 -5.89 -57.23 2.82
C GLU A 437 -7.30 -57.60 3.29
N PHE A 438 -8.28 -57.48 2.41
CA PHE A 438 -9.69 -57.61 2.77
C PHE A 438 -10.02 -59.01 3.32
N GLU A 439 -9.42 -60.05 2.74
CA GLU A 439 -9.66 -61.44 3.11
C GLU A 439 -8.85 -61.90 4.34
N ARG A 440 -7.83 -61.13 4.76
CA ARG A 440 -6.94 -61.51 5.86
C ARG A 440 -7.68 -61.51 7.20
N ALA A 441 -7.54 -62.57 7.98
CA ALA A 441 -8.18 -62.68 9.29
C ALA A 441 -7.78 -61.50 10.22
N GLY A 442 -8.77 -60.94 10.93
CA GLY A 442 -8.52 -59.89 11.91
C GLY A 442 -7.74 -60.42 13.11
N ARG A 443 -6.80 -59.60 13.63
CA ARG A 443 -6.00 -59.97 14.82
C ARG A 443 -6.76 -59.79 16.14
N VAL A 444 -7.71 -58.85 16.17
CA VAL A 444 -8.44 -58.44 17.38
C VAL A 444 -9.91 -58.84 17.28
N PHE A 445 -10.58 -58.44 16.20
CA PHE A 445 -11.99 -58.73 15.98
C PHE A 445 -12.17 -59.84 14.94
N GLU A 446 -13.24 -60.62 15.10
CA GLU A 446 -13.68 -61.57 14.08
C GLU A 446 -13.99 -60.87 12.76
N ASN A 447 -13.62 -61.50 11.64
CA ASN A 447 -13.85 -60.93 10.31
C ASN A 447 -15.36 -60.94 9.97
N ARG A 448 -16.00 -59.77 10.00
CA ARG A 448 -17.41 -59.57 9.61
C ARG A 448 -17.58 -59.04 8.18
N ARG A 449 -16.49 -58.76 7.46
CA ARG A 449 -16.51 -58.05 6.18
C ARG A 449 -17.31 -58.80 5.11
N ALA A 450 -17.07 -60.10 4.95
CA ALA A 450 -17.81 -60.93 3.99
C ALA A 450 -19.32 -60.98 4.26
N GLY A 451 -19.73 -60.96 5.54
CA GLY A 451 -21.15 -60.93 5.91
C GLY A 451 -21.80 -59.57 5.66
N LEU A 452 -21.06 -58.48 5.88
CA LEU A 452 -21.52 -57.11 5.57
C LEU A 452 -21.63 -56.87 4.07
N GLU A 453 -20.68 -57.38 3.29
CA GLU A 453 -20.66 -57.27 1.81
C GLU A 453 -21.87 -57.97 1.17
N GLN A 454 -22.25 -59.15 1.68
CA GLN A 454 -23.47 -59.83 1.24
C GLN A 454 -24.75 -59.06 1.63
N GLY A 455 -24.71 -58.32 2.74
CA GLY A 455 -25.82 -57.50 3.23
C GLY A 455 -26.00 -56.18 2.46
N THR A 456 -24.91 -55.56 1.98
CA THR A 456 -24.95 -54.35 1.14
C THR A 456 -25.46 -54.64 -0.27
N GLY A 457 -25.04 -55.74 -0.89
CA GLY A 457 -25.57 -56.17 -2.20
C GLY A 457 -27.08 -56.43 -2.23
N ASN A 458 -27.67 -56.84 -1.09
CA ASN A 458 -29.13 -56.99 -0.94
C ASN A 458 -29.87 -55.66 -0.70
N ARG A 459 -29.19 -54.61 -0.22
CA ARG A 459 -29.80 -53.27 -0.03
C ARG A 459 -29.93 -52.51 -1.35
N GLU A 460 -28.96 -52.65 -2.25
CA GLU A 460 -28.99 -51.99 -3.57
C GLU A 460 -30.12 -52.51 -4.48
N GLN A 461 -30.58 -53.75 -4.29
CA GLN A 461 -31.74 -54.30 -5.02
C GLN A 461 -33.11 -53.83 -4.49
N GLY A 462 -33.16 -53.11 -3.35
CA GLY A 462 -34.41 -52.76 -2.66
C GLY A 462 -34.86 -51.30 -2.72
N THR A 463 -34.06 -50.40 -3.33
CA THR A 463 -34.31 -48.95 -3.29
C THR A 463 -34.11 -48.30 -4.66
N GLU A 464 -35.04 -48.54 -5.58
CA GLU A 464 -35.38 -47.58 -6.61
C GLU A 464 -36.49 -46.65 -6.07
N ASN A 465 -36.27 -45.33 -6.22
CA ASN A 465 -37.13 -44.19 -5.85
C ASN A 465 -36.98 -43.62 -4.42
N LYS A 466 -36.16 -42.57 -4.29
CA LYS A 466 -36.63 -41.17 -4.22
C LYS A 466 -35.44 -40.23 -4.06
N ASP A 467 -35.20 -39.48 -5.12
CA ASP A 467 -34.30 -38.33 -5.18
C ASP A 467 -35.10 -37.08 -4.77
N GLU A 468 -34.74 -36.44 -3.65
CA GLU A 468 -35.07 -35.04 -3.37
C GLU A 468 -33.89 -34.39 -2.64
N GLY A 469 -33.30 -33.41 -3.33
CA GLY A 469 -32.05 -32.75 -2.99
C GLY A 469 -32.01 -32.00 -1.65
N ARG A 470 -30.81 -31.91 -1.12
CA ARG A 470 -30.41 -30.86 -0.18
C ARG A 470 -29.03 -30.33 -0.56
N GLU A 471 -29.02 -29.03 -0.86
CA GLU A 471 -27.85 -28.21 -1.16
C GLU A 471 -26.81 -28.30 -0.04
N GLY A 472 -25.57 -28.60 -0.41
CA GLY A 472 -24.41 -28.64 0.47
C GLY A 472 -23.93 -27.23 0.77
N ASN A 473 -23.84 -26.91 2.05
CA ASN A 473 -23.15 -25.73 2.55
C ASN A 473 -21.69 -26.13 2.74
N GLU A 474 -20.81 -25.61 1.89
CA GLU A 474 -19.36 -25.66 2.03
C GLU A 474 -18.97 -24.94 3.34
N LEU A 475 -18.25 -25.61 4.23
CA LEU A 475 -17.38 -25.01 5.25
C LEU A 475 -16.52 -26.12 5.88
N GLY A 476 -15.21 -25.97 5.72
CA GLY A 476 -14.20 -27.02 5.83
C GLY A 476 -14.06 -27.66 7.20
N LEU A 477 -13.38 -28.81 7.18
CA LEU A 477 -12.71 -29.53 8.26
C LEU A 477 -11.74 -30.55 7.62
N ASP A 478 -10.47 -30.46 7.98
CA ASP A 478 -9.33 -31.29 7.54
C ASP A 478 -9.50 -32.76 7.96
N VAL A 479 -10.33 -33.50 7.22
CA VAL A 479 -10.44 -34.95 7.35
C VAL A 479 -10.64 -35.54 5.95
N LEU A 480 -9.81 -36.54 5.62
CA LEU A 480 -9.64 -37.17 4.31
C LEU A 480 -10.92 -37.22 3.45
N GLU A 481 -11.00 -36.29 2.50
CA GLU A 481 -12.13 -36.20 1.56
C GLU A 481 -12.07 -37.31 0.51
N LEU A 482 -12.62 -38.48 0.85
CA LEU A 482 -13.10 -39.42 -0.17
C LEU A 482 -14.50 -38.95 -0.63
N ALA A 483 -14.57 -38.38 -1.82
CA ALA A 483 -15.83 -38.06 -2.50
C ALA A 483 -16.75 -39.29 -2.56
N GLU A 484 -18.07 -39.06 -2.44
CA GLU A 484 -19.08 -40.11 -2.61
C GLU A 484 -18.90 -40.78 -3.98
N ALA A 485 -18.60 -42.07 -3.98
CA ALA A 485 -18.43 -42.83 -5.21
C ALA A 485 -19.81 -43.09 -5.86
N PRO A 486 -19.94 -42.97 -7.20
CA PRO A 486 -21.18 -43.30 -7.88
C PRO A 486 -21.54 -44.78 -7.69
N PRO A 487 -22.83 -45.13 -7.57
CA PRO A 487 -23.26 -46.52 -7.37
C PRO A 487 -22.81 -47.41 -8.54
N GLY A 488 -22.16 -48.53 -8.22
CA GLY A 488 -21.65 -49.52 -9.19
C GLY A 488 -20.16 -49.45 -9.54
N ARG A 489 -19.34 -48.68 -8.80
CA ARG A 489 -17.88 -48.65 -8.98
C ARG A 489 -17.24 -49.97 -8.51
N VAL A 490 -16.29 -50.50 -9.29
CA VAL A 490 -15.41 -51.60 -8.84
C VAL A 490 -14.30 -51.00 -7.97
N PRO A 491 -14.10 -51.45 -6.72
CA PRO A 491 -13.06 -50.92 -5.85
C PRO A 491 -11.67 -51.22 -6.43
N LEU A 492 -10.80 -50.21 -6.46
CA LEU A 492 -9.42 -50.31 -6.96
C LEU A 492 -8.49 -50.91 -5.91
N THR A 493 -8.83 -50.79 -4.63
CA THR A 493 -8.03 -51.31 -3.51
C THR A 493 -8.92 -52.04 -2.49
N ASP A 494 -8.31 -52.91 -1.69
CA ASP A 494 -9.00 -53.60 -0.60
C ASP A 494 -9.54 -52.64 0.46
N MET A 495 -8.88 -51.49 0.65
CA MET A 495 -9.37 -50.41 1.52
C MET A 495 -10.60 -49.72 0.94
N GLU A 496 -10.64 -49.45 -0.37
CA GLU A 496 -11.86 -48.93 -1.01
C GLU A 496 -13.02 -49.90 -0.83
N ARG A 497 -12.79 -51.20 -1.06
CA ARG A 497 -13.76 -52.28 -0.85
C ARG A 497 -14.26 -52.34 0.59
N PHE A 498 -13.38 -52.07 1.56
CA PHE A 498 -13.75 -52.02 2.97
C PHE A 498 -14.65 -50.83 3.30
N PHE A 499 -14.33 -49.63 2.80
CA PHE A 499 -15.15 -48.44 3.06
C PHE A 499 -16.53 -48.48 2.38
N ASP A 500 -16.66 -49.20 1.25
CA ASP A 500 -17.94 -49.45 0.59
C ASP A 500 -18.92 -50.30 1.41
N LEU A 501 -18.47 -50.95 2.50
CA LEU A 501 -19.35 -51.69 3.41
C LEU A 501 -20.22 -50.80 4.30
N PHE A 502 -19.91 -49.50 4.37
CA PHE A 502 -20.55 -48.55 5.29
C PHE A 502 -21.52 -47.62 4.54
N ALA A 503 -22.64 -47.28 5.19
CA ALA A 503 -23.63 -46.37 4.62
C ALA A 503 -23.12 -44.93 4.46
N ASP A 504 -22.17 -44.53 5.30
CA ASP A 504 -21.50 -43.23 5.27
C ASP A 504 -20.00 -43.51 5.04
N ARG A 505 -19.62 -43.66 3.77
CA ARG A 505 -18.25 -44.01 3.34
C ARG A 505 -17.24 -42.99 3.85
N ARG A 506 -17.61 -41.70 3.80
CA ARG A 506 -16.76 -40.58 4.24
C ARG A 506 -16.47 -40.69 5.73
N LEU A 507 -17.50 -40.81 6.56
CA LEU A 507 -17.30 -40.95 8.00
C LEU A 507 -16.48 -42.21 8.37
N ALA A 508 -16.66 -43.32 7.65
CA ALA A 508 -15.87 -44.54 7.89
C ALA A 508 -14.37 -44.33 7.58
N SER A 509 -14.07 -43.63 6.49
CA SER A 509 -12.71 -43.25 6.12
C SER A 509 -12.09 -42.28 7.12
N ASP A 510 -12.84 -41.25 7.52
CA ASP A 510 -12.42 -40.26 8.51
C ASP A 510 -12.05 -40.91 9.84
N LEU A 511 -12.90 -41.82 10.33
CA LEU A 511 -12.63 -42.55 11.58
C LEU A 511 -11.43 -43.49 11.45
N PHE A 512 -11.26 -44.16 10.31
CA PHE A 512 -10.08 -44.99 10.07
C PHE A 512 -8.81 -44.15 10.15
N ALA A 513 -8.79 -43.01 9.46
CA ALA A 513 -7.63 -42.14 9.42
C ALA A 513 -7.22 -41.63 10.79
N ILE A 514 -8.18 -41.15 11.59
CA ILE A 514 -7.88 -40.63 12.94
C ILE A 514 -7.27 -41.71 13.83
N VAL A 515 -7.84 -42.92 13.78
CA VAL A 515 -7.34 -44.06 14.57
C VAL A 515 -5.99 -44.53 14.04
N GLU A 516 -5.78 -44.50 12.73
CA GLU A 516 -4.54 -44.89 12.10
C GLU A 516 -3.41 -43.88 12.40
N ASP A 517 -3.66 -42.58 12.25
CA ASP A 517 -2.72 -41.52 12.62
C ASP A 517 -2.35 -41.63 14.11
N ALA A 518 -3.34 -41.84 14.99
CA ALA A 518 -3.07 -42.08 16.42
C ALA A 518 -2.17 -43.31 16.66
N ARG A 519 -2.36 -44.39 15.89
CA ARG A 519 -1.51 -45.59 15.97
C ARG A 519 -0.09 -45.27 15.49
N ILE A 520 0.05 -44.54 14.38
CA ILE A 520 1.34 -44.12 13.83
C ILE A 520 2.07 -43.22 14.83
N ASP A 521 1.39 -42.24 15.43
CA ASP A 521 1.93 -41.35 16.47
C ASP A 521 2.53 -42.13 17.64
N VAL A 522 1.80 -43.12 18.17
CA VAL A 522 2.27 -43.97 19.27
C VAL A 522 3.52 -44.76 18.86
N LEU A 523 3.52 -45.35 17.66
CA LEU A 523 4.65 -46.14 17.18
C LEU A 523 5.90 -45.28 16.90
N ILE A 524 5.72 -44.11 16.29
CA ILE A 524 6.79 -43.12 16.08
C ILE A 524 7.37 -42.69 17.42
N SER A 525 6.52 -42.35 18.38
CA SER A 525 6.98 -41.95 19.72
C SER A 525 7.74 -43.09 20.40
N LYS A 526 7.30 -44.34 20.24
CA LYS A 526 7.98 -45.50 20.83
C LYS A 526 9.35 -45.76 20.21
N GLU A 527 9.43 -45.80 18.88
CA GLU A 527 10.63 -46.21 18.15
C GLU A 527 11.66 -45.06 18.01
N TYR A 528 11.18 -43.84 17.78
CA TYR A 528 12.01 -42.71 17.38
C TYR A 528 12.17 -41.65 18.47
N ALA A 529 13.08 -41.91 19.41
CA ALA A 529 13.35 -40.99 20.51
C ALA A 529 13.76 -39.56 20.07
N GLY A 530 14.44 -39.43 18.93
CA GLY A 530 14.96 -38.15 18.43
C GLY A 530 13.90 -37.18 17.87
N ILE A 531 12.69 -37.65 17.55
CA ILE A 531 11.61 -36.79 17.03
C ILE A 531 10.59 -36.42 18.10
N ARG A 532 10.54 -37.11 19.24
CA ARG A 532 9.51 -36.95 20.29
C ARG A 532 9.24 -35.49 20.67
N ARG A 533 10.30 -34.69 20.87
CA ARG A 533 10.15 -33.29 21.27
C ARG A 533 9.58 -32.42 20.13
N PRO A 534 10.18 -32.36 18.94
CA PRO A 534 9.57 -31.69 17.79
C PRO A 534 8.13 -32.15 17.50
N TYR A 535 7.85 -33.44 17.70
CA TYR A 535 6.52 -34.01 17.51
C TYR A 535 5.49 -33.45 18.49
N ALA A 536 5.81 -33.46 19.79
CA ALA A 536 4.94 -32.91 20.83
C ALA A 536 4.75 -31.39 20.69
N GLU A 537 5.82 -30.66 20.32
CA GLU A 537 5.74 -29.22 20.01
C GLU A 537 4.78 -28.97 18.84
N ARG A 538 4.81 -29.79 17.78
CA ARG A 538 3.89 -29.71 16.64
C ARG A 538 2.44 -30.05 17.02
N GLN A 539 2.21 -31.13 17.77
CA GLN A 539 0.87 -31.51 18.24
C GLN A 539 0.21 -30.40 19.07
N GLN A 540 0.98 -29.79 19.98
CA GLN A 540 0.49 -28.65 20.77
C GLN A 540 0.16 -27.43 19.90
N TRP A 541 1.03 -27.10 18.94
CA TRP A 541 0.79 -26.00 17.99
C TRP A 541 -0.47 -26.24 17.15
N GLU A 542 -0.72 -27.47 16.70
CA GLU A 542 -1.96 -27.86 16.00
C GLU A 542 -3.19 -27.65 16.87
N LEU A 543 -3.16 -28.14 18.11
CA LEU A 543 -4.28 -28.03 19.06
C LEU A 543 -4.68 -26.57 19.32
N GLU A 544 -3.72 -25.64 19.35
CA GLU A 544 -3.95 -24.21 19.62
C GLU A 544 -4.65 -23.48 18.46
N ARG A 545 -4.45 -23.93 17.22
CA ARG A 545 -5.03 -23.29 16.02
C ARG A 545 -6.35 -23.92 15.57
N ARG A 546 -6.67 -25.11 16.09
CA ARG A 546 -7.93 -25.82 15.76
C ARG A 546 -9.16 -25.07 16.25
N ARG A 547 -10.16 -24.98 15.37
CA ARG A 547 -11.46 -24.32 15.66
C ARG A 547 -12.17 -24.96 16.86
N PRO A 548 -12.86 -24.17 17.71
CA PRO A 548 -13.56 -24.70 18.88
C PRO A 548 -14.71 -25.65 18.47
N PRO A 549 -14.83 -26.86 19.07
CA PRO A 549 -15.86 -27.83 18.70
C PRO A 549 -17.30 -27.32 18.87
N GLU A 550 -17.54 -26.35 19.75
CA GLU A 550 -18.87 -25.79 20.04
C GLU A 550 -19.42 -24.95 18.88
N GLN A 551 -18.56 -24.54 17.96
CA GLN A 551 -18.93 -23.77 16.77
C GLN A 551 -19.25 -24.68 15.57
N MET A 552 -19.20 -26.00 15.75
CA MET A 552 -19.36 -26.99 14.68
C MET A 552 -20.68 -27.77 14.81
N PRO A 553 -21.29 -28.21 13.69
CA PRO A 553 -22.31 -29.24 13.69
C PRO A 553 -21.91 -30.48 14.51
N LEU A 554 -22.87 -31.12 15.16
CA LEU A 554 -22.60 -32.19 16.15
C LEU A 554 -21.73 -33.34 15.61
N ARG A 555 -21.97 -33.80 14.37
CA ARG A 555 -21.14 -34.85 13.75
C ARG A 555 -19.69 -34.39 13.53
N GLN A 556 -19.52 -33.15 13.07
CA GLN A 556 -18.21 -32.54 12.85
C GLN A 556 -17.46 -32.33 14.17
N ALA A 557 -18.16 -31.81 15.19
CA ALA A 557 -17.63 -31.68 16.54
C ALA A 557 -17.22 -33.04 17.14
N PHE A 558 -17.91 -34.13 16.80
CA PHE A 558 -17.54 -35.47 17.26
C PHE A 558 -16.18 -35.88 16.69
N VAL A 559 -16.04 -35.79 15.37
CA VAL A 559 -14.80 -36.14 14.65
C VAL A 559 -13.65 -35.25 15.11
N GLU A 560 -13.85 -33.94 15.21
CA GLU A 560 -12.84 -32.99 15.71
C GLU A 560 -12.36 -33.33 17.13
N ASN A 561 -13.25 -33.74 18.04
CA ASN A 561 -12.84 -34.17 19.38
C ASN A 561 -12.00 -35.47 19.35
N LEU A 562 -12.22 -36.36 18.38
CA LEU A 562 -11.37 -37.53 18.19
C LEU A 562 -9.98 -37.14 17.64
N VAL A 563 -9.90 -36.16 16.73
CA VAL A 563 -8.61 -35.63 16.29
C VAL A 563 -7.86 -34.95 17.45
N ARG A 564 -8.56 -34.17 18.28
CA ARG A 564 -7.96 -33.61 19.51
C ARG A 564 -7.42 -34.69 20.43
N THR A 565 -8.10 -35.83 20.51
CA THR A 565 -7.63 -37.01 21.27
C THR A 565 -6.37 -37.61 20.67
N SER A 566 -6.29 -37.77 19.34
CA SER A 566 -5.09 -38.31 18.68
C SER A 566 -3.88 -37.40 18.89
N LEU A 567 -4.07 -36.08 18.94
CA LEU A 567 -3.05 -35.06 19.21
C LEU A 567 -2.68 -34.90 20.71
N ASP A 568 -3.11 -35.80 21.60
CA ASP A 568 -2.88 -35.72 23.05
C ASP A 568 -3.57 -34.56 23.78
N GLY A 569 -4.65 -34.04 23.21
CA GLY A 569 -5.46 -32.94 23.75
C GLY A 569 -6.79 -33.39 24.37
N ILE A 570 -6.82 -34.48 25.15
CA ILE A 570 -8.05 -34.96 25.82
C ILE A 570 -8.67 -33.88 26.73
N ASP A 571 -7.84 -33.06 27.37
CA ASP A 571 -8.26 -31.93 28.21
C ASP A 571 -8.97 -30.81 27.42
N ARG A 572 -8.86 -30.83 26.08
CA ARG A 572 -9.47 -29.86 25.16
C ARG A 572 -10.76 -30.36 24.51
N ILE A 573 -11.27 -31.53 24.90
CA ILE A 573 -12.53 -32.08 24.39
C ILE A 573 -13.72 -31.29 24.95
N VAL A 574 -14.63 -30.88 24.07
CA VAL A 574 -15.90 -30.26 24.47
C VAL A 574 -17.07 -30.96 23.80
N TRP A 575 -17.98 -31.50 24.62
CA TRP A 575 -19.07 -32.36 24.15
C TRP A 575 -20.34 -32.27 25.01
N PRO A 576 -21.55 -32.39 24.42
CA PRO A 576 -22.80 -32.34 25.18
C PRO A 576 -22.94 -33.48 26.20
N SER A 577 -23.28 -33.13 27.45
CA SER A 577 -23.35 -34.09 28.56
C SER A 577 -24.34 -35.24 28.32
N SER A 578 -25.42 -35.01 27.57
CA SER A 578 -26.41 -36.03 27.23
C SER A 578 -25.89 -37.12 26.28
N LEU A 579 -24.81 -36.84 25.55
CA LEU A 579 -24.17 -37.76 24.58
C LEU A 579 -22.77 -38.16 25.03
N LEU A 580 -22.39 -37.87 26.27
CA LEU A 580 -21.07 -38.16 26.82
C LEU A 580 -20.68 -39.65 26.74
N PRO A 581 -21.58 -40.62 26.99
CA PRO A 581 -21.22 -42.04 26.88
C PRO A 581 -20.67 -42.42 25.49
N LEU A 582 -21.25 -41.85 24.42
CA LEU A 582 -20.79 -42.11 23.05
C LEU A 582 -19.37 -41.59 22.81
N MET A 583 -19.06 -40.39 23.33
CA MET A 583 -17.71 -39.82 23.23
C MET A 583 -16.70 -40.62 24.06
N GLN A 584 -17.09 -41.05 25.27
CA GLN A 584 -16.23 -41.88 26.13
C GLN A 584 -15.89 -43.22 25.47
N ASP A 585 -16.85 -43.88 24.86
CA ASP A 585 -16.61 -45.14 24.14
C ASP A 585 -15.62 -44.93 22.99
N ALA A 586 -15.78 -43.86 22.21
CA ALA A 586 -14.92 -43.59 21.06
C ALA A 586 -13.51 -43.13 21.45
N VAL A 587 -13.37 -42.22 22.41
CA VAL A 587 -12.08 -41.82 23.00
C VAL A 587 -11.38 -43.02 23.62
N GLY A 588 -12.13 -43.90 24.29
CA GLY A 588 -11.61 -45.14 24.87
C GLY A 588 -10.92 -46.03 23.85
N VAL A 589 -11.42 -46.10 22.61
CA VAL A 589 -10.76 -46.85 21.53
C VAL A 589 -9.39 -46.26 21.20
N ILE A 590 -9.29 -44.94 21.04
CA ILE A 590 -8.01 -44.27 20.72
C ILE A 590 -7.02 -44.42 21.87
N GLU A 591 -7.47 -44.27 23.12
CA GLU A 591 -6.62 -44.43 24.30
C GLU A 591 -6.06 -45.85 24.45
N THR A 592 -6.75 -46.90 23.96
CA THR A 592 -6.20 -48.27 23.98
C THR A 592 -5.01 -48.47 23.05
N LEU A 593 -4.73 -47.53 22.14
CA LEU A 593 -3.57 -47.59 21.26
C LEU A 593 -2.28 -47.15 21.95
N ARG A 594 -2.38 -46.38 23.04
CA ARG A 594 -1.28 -45.83 23.83
C ARG A 594 -0.77 -46.86 24.85
#